data_AF-A0A4P5V013-F1
#
_entry.id   AF-A0A4P5V013-F1
#
_cell.length_a   1.000
_cell.length_b   1.000
_cell.length_c   1.000
_cell.angle_alpha   90.00
_cell.angle_beta   90.00
_cell.angle_gamma   90.00
#
_symmetry.space_group_name_H-M   'P 1'
#
loop_
_entity.id
_entity.type
_entity.pdbx_description
1 polymer ?
#
loop_
_entity_poly.entity_id
_entity_poly.type
_entity_poly.pdbx_seq_one_letter_code
_entity_poly.pdbx_strand_id
1 'polypeptide(L)'
;MTEPDKVQSSLGLPAGAKPGLLTLVGAGELMPAMSAAHRDALNQLRAPARAVFLDTTAGFESNADAITGKAVDYYKLRLQTKLEVASYRHAGRAGAAETARAVAAVRAANFIFAGPGSSTYALGQWRGSPLWDAIVDAFLAGTHMLFASAASITLGRYALPVYEIFKAGADPYWADGLDLLGRMGLKLAVVPHYDDNSGGTHYDSRFCYMGAARYELLQALLPADVTILGIDAYTAVRFDPQQRIATVSGQGAITVLADGAVRMHAAGSAVPFDALHSAQRAVVHMADEAPRTYGYEYGEPAGGEIALNGVHGYIEQLSGLDAATRVELLARVVGALRSAAPAAGAAAEPLLDLLLELRCDLRAAKQWALADKLRDAVVQLGYEVQDTATGSTWQPR
;
A
#
# COMPACT_ATOMS: atom_id res chain seq x y z
N MET A 1 -35.11 -16.42 -25.30
CA MET A 1 -33.99 -15.61 -24.78
C MET A 1 -34.59 -14.43 -24.06
N THR A 2 -34.49 -14.41 -22.74
CA THR A 2 -35.02 -13.35 -21.87
C THR A 2 -34.08 -12.15 -21.89
N GLU A 3 -34.60 -10.96 -21.57
CA GLU A 3 -33.84 -9.68 -21.55
C GLU A 3 -32.50 -9.65 -20.79
N PRO A 4 -32.19 -10.50 -19.78
CA PRO A 4 -30.88 -10.49 -19.13
C PRO A 4 -29.71 -10.88 -20.06
N ASP A 5 -29.96 -11.68 -21.10
CA ASP A 5 -28.91 -12.19 -21.99
C ASP A 5 -28.38 -11.12 -22.96
N LYS A 6 -29.13 -10.04 -23.20
CA LYS A 6 -28.69 -8.93 -24.07
C LYS A 6 -27.67 -8.02 -23.40
N VAL A 7 -27.73 -7.85 -22.08
CA VAL A 7 -26.77 -7.02 -21.32
C VAL A 7 -25.40 -7.71 -21.20
N GLN A 8 -25.35 -9.04 -21.29
CA GLN A 8 -24.08 -9.79 -21.29
C GLN A 8 -23.29 -9.65 -22.59
N SER A 9 -23.91 -9.22 -23.70
CA SER A 9 -23.25 -9.16 -25.02
C SER A 9 -22.49 -7.86 -25.31
N SER A 10 -22.59 -6.83 -24.46
CA SER A 10 -21.88 -5.56 -24.61
C SER A 10 -20.60 -5.44 -23.75
N LEU A 11 -20.26 -6.49 -23.00
CA LEU A 11 -19.09 -6.54 -22.11
C LEU A 11 -18.13 -7.61 -22.66
N GLY A 12 -16.83 -7.32 -22.69
CA GLY A 12 -15.79 -8.26 -23.13
C GLY A 12 -15.58 -9.48 -22.22
N LEU A 13 -16.63 -9.94 -21.55
CA LEU A 13 -16.67 -11.13 -20.72
C LEU A 13 -17.25 -12.30 -21.53
N PRO A 14 -16.61 -13.48 -21.51
CA PRO A 14 -17.20 -14.68 -22.10
C PRO A 14 -18.57 -14.99 -21.49
N ALA A 15 -19.50 -15.53 -22.30
CA ALA A 15 -20.80 -15.96 -21.80
C ALA A 15 -20.66 -16.95 -20.63
N GLY A 16 -21.32 -16.66 -19.50
CA GLY A 16 -21.24 -17.47 -18.28
C GLY A 16 -20.06 -17.18 -17.35
N ALA A 17 -19.16 -16.24 -17.69
CA ALA A 17 -18.11 -15.77 -16.78
C ALA A 17 -18.73 -15.15 -15.52
N LYS A 18 -18.09 -15.39 -14.38
CA LYS A 18 -18.46 -14.81 -13.08
C LYS A 18 -17.22 -14.18 -12.47
N PRO A 19 -16.81 -12.98 -12.94
CA PRO A 19 -15.58 -12.36 -12.49
C PRO A 19 -15.57 -12.17 -10.97
N GLY A 20 -14.41 -12.34 -10.34
CA GLY A 20 -14.25 -12.03 -8.91
C GLY A 20 -14.34 -10.54 -8.64
N LEU A 21 -14.33 -10.18 -7.35
CA LEU A 21 -14.16 -8.79 -6.94
C LEU A 21 -12.70 -8.39 -7.14
N LEU A 22 -12.47 -7.17 -7.66
CA LEU A 22 -11.14 -6.61 -7.85
C LEU A 22 -10.96 -5.40 -6.93
N THR A 23 -10.00 -5.45 -6.01
CA THR A 23 -9.65 -4.33 -5.14
C THR A 23 -8.33 -3.73 -5.59
N LEU A 24 -8.30 -2.42 -5.83
CA LEU A 24 -7.07 -1.67 -6.07
C LEU A 24 -6.71 -0.88 -4.82
N VAL A 25 -5.42 -0.78 -4.49
CA VAL A 25 -4.91 0.00 -3.35
C VAL A 25 -3.88 1.02 -3.83
N GLY A 26 -4.03 2.27 -3.40
CA GLY A 26 -3.12 3.35 -3.79
C GLY A 26 -1.73 3.20 -3.19
N ALA A 27 -1.63 3.12 -1.87
CA ALA A 27 -0.36 2.93 -1.18
C ALA A 27 -0.55 2.34 0.22
N GLY A 28 0.55 1.82 0.80
CA GLY A 28 0.56 1.36 2.18
C GLY A 28 -0.13 0.03 2.39
N GLU A 29 -0.17 -0.82 1.37
CA GLU A 29 -0.88 -2.11 1.33
C GLU A 29 -0.49 -3.05 2.48
N LEU A 30 0.77 -3.00 2.94
CA LEU A 30 1.25 -3.80 4.08
C LEU A 30 1.34 -3.00 5.39
N MET A 31 0.75 -1.81 5.45
CA MET A 31 0.70 -1.00 6.66
C MET A 31 -0.49 -1.41 7.55
N PRO A 32 -0.40 -1.23 8.88
CA PRO A 32 -1.51 -1.55 9.78
C PRO A 32 -2.83 -0.88 9.40
N ALA A 33 -2.77 0.37 8.92
CA ALA A 33 -3.94 1.14 8.47
C ALA A 33 -4.74 0.44 7.36
N MET A 34 -4.10 -0.38 6.52
CA MET A 34 -4.75 -1.09 5.42
C MET A 34 -5.24 -2.49 5.77
N SER A 35 -5.08 -2.93 7.03
CA SER A 35 -5.54 -4.26 7.46
C SER A 35 -7.05 -4.43 7.24
N ALA A 36 -7.83 -3.36 7.42
CA ALA A 36 -9.27 -3.37 7.21
C ALA A 36 -9.65 -3.67 5.76
N ALA A 37 -8.94 -3.08 4.79
CA ALA A 37 -9.18 -3.31 3.36
C ALA A 37 -8.87 -4.76 2.96
N HIS A 38 -7.75 -5.32 3.46
CA HIS A 38 -7.42 -6.73 3.24
C HIS A 38 -8.45 -7.68 3.87
N ARG A 39 -8.86 -7.42 5.12
CA ARG A 39 -9.89 -8.24 5.79
C ARG A 39 -11.22 -8.17 5.07
N ASP A 40 -11.66 -6.98 4.66
CA ASP A 40 -12.90 -6.81 3.92
C ASP A 40 -12.85 -7.61 2.61
N ALA A 41 -11.76 -7.52 1.86
CA ALA A 41 -11.59 -8.30 0.62
C ALA A 41 -11.60 -9.83 0.87
N LEU A 42 -10.96 -10.30 1.95
CA LEU A 42 -10.98 -11.72 2.35
C LEU A 42 -12.37 -12.17 2.83
N ASN A 43 -13.11 -11.31 3.53
CA ASN A 43 -14.44 -11.62 4.06
C ASN A 43 -15.51 -11.79 2.96
N GLN A 44 -15.24 -11.32 1.73
CA GLN A 44 -16.12 -11.57 0.58
C GLN A 44 -16.04 -13.02 0.07
N LEU A 45 -15.02 -13.78 0.48
CA LEU A 45 -14.87 -15.18 0.08
C LEU A 45 -15.95 -16.06 0.70
N ARG A 46 -16.57 -16.92 -0.12
CA ARG A 46 -17.59 -17.88 0.32
C ARG A 46 -17.03 -19.17 0.93
N ALA A 47 -15.71 -19.32 0.91
CA ALA A 47 -14.98 -20.49 1.38
C ALA A 47 -13.69 -20.03 2.07
N PRO A 48 -13.04 -20.88 2.89
CA PRO A 48 -11.77 -20.54 3.52
C PRO A 48 -10.75 -19.99 2.52
N ALA A 49 -10.00 -18.98 2.95
CA ALA A 49 -9.03 -18.30 2.10
C ALA A 49 -7.92 -19.26 1.65
N ARG A 50 -7.74 -19.35 0.32
CA ARG A 50 -6.58 -19.93 -0.37
C ARG A 50 -5.91 -18.76 -1.08
N ALA A 51 -5.20 -17.96 -0.29
CA ALA A 51 -4.60 -16.72 -0.73
C ALA A 51 -3.21 -16.97 -1.32
N VAL A 52 -2.92 -16.35 -2.46
CA VAL A 52 -1.64 -16.41 -3.14
C VAL A 52 -1.08 -15.01 -3.36
N PHE A 53 0.20 -14.83 -3.08
CA PHE A 53 0.99 -13.65 -3.42
C PHE A 53 1.77 -13.87 -4.70
N LEU A 54 1.74 -12.88 -5.59
CA LEU A 54 2.55 -12.80 -6.79
C LEU A 54 3.80 -11.98 -6.50
N ASP A 55 4.97 -12.60 -6.52
CA ASP A 55 6.25 -11.94 -6.25
C ASP A 55 6.88 -11.27 -7.50
N THR A 56 6.17 -11.31 -8.63
CA THR A 56 6.69 -10.84 -9.92
C THR A 56 7.01 -9.35 -9.94
N THR A 57 6.18 -8.50 -9.33
CA THR A 57 6.32 -7.03 -9.43
C THR A 57 7.64 -6.52 -8.87
N ALA A 58 8.12 -7.12 -7.78
CA ALA A 58 9.41 -6.85 -7.15
C ALA A 58 10.50 -7.85 -7.57
N GLY A 59 10.23 -8.72 -8.56
CA GLY A 59 11.12 -9.83 -8.91
C GLY A 59 12.49 -9.43 -9.49
N PHE A 60 12.65 -8.16 -9.85
CA PHE A 60 13.94 -7.58 -10.28
C PHE A 60 14.80 -7.10 -9.10
N GLU A 61 14.21 -6.90 -7.91
CA GLU A 61 14.91 -6.32 -6.77
C GLU A 61 15.83 -7.35 -6.10
N SER A 62 17.00 -6.90 -5.65
CA SER A 62 17.96 -7.76 -4.95
C SER A 62 17.44 -8.28 -3.61
N ASN A 63 16.44 -7.61 -3.03
CA ASN A 63 15.76 -7.95 -1.78
C ASN A 63 14.36 -8.56 -2.01
N ALA A 64 14.05 -9.08 -3.21
CA ALA A 64 12.73 -9.63 -3.55
C ALA A 64 12.22 -10.69 -2.54
N ASP A 65 13.11 -11.52 -2.00
CA ASP A 65 12.78 -12.50 -0.96
C ASP A 65 12.30 -11.82 0.33
N ALA A 66 12.93 -10.71 0.74
CA ALA A 66 12.53 -9.95 1.91
C ALA A 66 11.19 -9.24 1.71
N ILE A 67 10.93 -8.70 0.51
CA ILE A 67 9.64 -8.10 0.16
C ILE A 67 8.53 -9.15 0.22
N THR A 68 8.79 -10.34 -0.35
CA THR A 68 7.88 -11.48 -0.30
C THR A 68 7.62 -11.93 1.14
N GLY A 69 8.68 -12.06 1.94
CA GLY A 69 8.59 -12.43 3.36
C GLY A 69 7.71 -11.44 4.15
N LYS A 70 7.87 -10.14 3.93
CA LYS A 70 7.03 -9.10 4.56
C LYS A 70 5.54 -9.27 4.24
N ALA A 71 5.19 -9.61 3.00
CA ALA A 71 3.79 -9.87 2.62
C ALA A 71 3.23 -11.11 3.34
N VAL A 72 4.01 -12.20 3.37
CA VAL A 72 3.62 -13.44 4.08
C VAL A 72 3.45 -13.19 5.57
N ASP A 73 4.40 -12.50 6.20
CA ASP A 73 4.35 -12.16 7.62
C ASP A 73 3.19 -11.23 7.95
N TYR A 74 2.90 -10.25 7.09
CA TYR A 74 1.73 -9.39 7.26
C TYR A 74 0.43 -10.20 7.29
N TYR A 75 0.22 -11.10 6.33
CA TYR A 75 -0.98 -11.94 6.30
C TYR A 75 -1.05 -12.88 7.51
N LYS A 76 0.06 -13.49 7.90
CA LYS A 76 0.12 -14.38 9.07
C LYS A 76 -0.15 -13.63 10.37
N LEU A 77 0.58 -12.55 10.63
CA LEU A 77 0.59 -11.86 11.91
C LEU A 77 -0.59 -10.90 12.07
N ARG A 78 -1.01 -10.23 10.99
CA ARG A 78 -2.11 -9.26 11.03
C ARG A 78 -3.42 -9.90 10.65
N LEU A 79 -3.46 -10.69 9.57
CA LEU A 79 -4.72 -11.21 9.04
C LEU A 79 -5.05 -12.63 9.50
N GLN A 80 -4.12 -13.30 10.21
CA GLN A 80 -4.25 -14.70 10.64
C GLN A 80 -4.60 -15.64 9.47
N THR A 81 -4.11 -15.31 8.28
CA THR A 81 -4.42 -16.00 7.03
C THR A 81 -3.12 -16.52 6.42
N LYS A 82 -3.10 -17.78 5.98
CA LYS A 82 -1.94 -18.32 5.24
C LYS A 82 -1.90 -17.67 3.86
N LEU A 83 -0.76 -17.10 3.50
CA LEU A 83 -0.47 -16.58 2.17
C LEU A 83 0.58 -17.48 1.52
N GLU A 84 0.20 -18.20 0.47
CA GLU A 84 1.15 -18.94 -0.37
C GLU A 84 1.82 -18.01 -1.38
N VAL A 85 2.96 -18.40 -1.91
CA VAL A 85 3.69 -17.60 -2.91
C VAL A 85 3.70 -18.36 -4.23
N ALA A 86 3.15 -17.74 -5.27
CA ALA A 86 3.30 -18.22 -6.65
C ALA A 86 4.52 -17.54 -7.25
N SER A 87 5.70 -18.13 -7.04
CA SER A 87 6.95 -17.52 -7.47
C SER A 87 7.11 -17.59 -8.99
N TYR A 88 7.22 -16.42 -9.62
CA TYR A 88 7.43 -16.27 -11.05
C TYR A 88 8.02 -14.90 -11.31
N ARG A 89 9.31 -14.75 -11.02
CA ARG A 89 9.95 -13.43 -11.00
C ARG A 89 10.33 -12.93 -12.38
N HIS A 90 10.59 -13.83 -13.33
CA HIS A 90 11.08 -13.47 -14.63
C HIS A 90 10.75 -14.52 -15.70
N ALA A 91 9.97 -14.15 -16.71
CA ALA A 91 9.43 -15.08 -17.71
C ALA A 91 10.52 -15.82 -18.50
N GLY A 92 11.63 -15.14 -18.83
CA GLY A 92 12.74 -15.75 -19.57
C GLY A 92 13.74 -16.56 -18.72
N ARG A 93 13.61 -16.55 -17.38
CA ARG A 93 14.52 -17.26 -16.47
C ARG A 93 13.82 -18.35 -15.67
N ALA A 94 12.52 -18.21 -15.44
CA ALA A 94 11.72 -19.21 -14.75
C ALA A 94 11.72 -20.53 -15.52
N GLY A 95 12.08 -21.61 -14.84
CA GLY A 95 12.05 -22.94 -15.43
C GLY A 95 10.61 -23.44 -15.68
N ALA A 96 10.44 -24.46 -16.51
CA ALA A 96 9.12 -25.05 -16.78
C ALA A 96 8.42 -25.56 -15.50
N ALA A 97 9.17 -26.21 -14.60
CA ALA A 97 8.65 -26.71 -13.33
C ALA A 97 8.25 -25.59 -12.36
N GLU A 98 9.01 -24.49 -12.34
CA GLU A 98 8.69 -23.31 -11.53
C GLU A 98 7.42 -22.64 -12.05
N THR A 99 7.36 -22.40 -13.36
CA THR A 99 6.19 -21.86 -14.06
C THR A 99 4.94 -22.71 -13.80
N ALA A 100 5.06 -24.04 -13.93
CA ALA A 100 3.94 -24.96 -13.66
C ALA A 100 3.45 -24.89 -12.22
N ARG A 101 4.36 -24.77 -11.23
CA ARG A 101 3.99 -24.61 -9.82
C ARG A 101 3.28 -23.29 -9.57
N ALA A 102 3.77 -22.18 -10.13
CA ALA A 102 3.13 -20.87 -9.99
C ALA A 102 1.73 -20.85 -10.60
N VAL A 103 1.57 -21.39 -11.81
CA VAL A 103 0.27 -21.53 -12.49
C VAL A 103 -0.68 -22.42 -11.68
N ALA A 104 -0.19 -23.55 -11.14
CA ALA A 104 -1.01 -24.43 -10.31
C ALA A 104 -1.48 -23.74 -9.01
N ALA A 105 -0.60 -22.98 -8.36
CA ALA A 105 -0.94 -22.20 -7.17
C ALA A 105 -2.03 -21.15 -7.49
N VAL A 106 -1.89 -20.40 -8.58
CA VAL A 106 -2.90 -19.43 -9.03
C VAL A 106 -4.24 -20.10 -9.32
N ARG A 107 -4.25 -21.24 -10.02
CA ARG A 107 -5.49 -22.00 -10.32
C ARG A 107 -6.18 -22.55 -9.08
N ALA A 108 -5.40 -22.87 -8.04
CA ALA A 108 -5.93 -23.34 -6.77
C ALA A 108 -6.39 -22.20 -5.85
N ALA A 109 -6.01 -20.95 -6.12
CA ALA A 109 -6.34 -19.81 -5.30
C ALA A 109 -7.81 -19.41 -5.43
N ASN A 110 -8.37 -18.82 -4.37
CA ASN A 110 -9.61 -18.03 -4.44
C ASN A 110 -9.37 -16.55 -4.11
N PHE A 111 -8.14 -16.19 -3.78
CA PHE A 111 -7.71 -14.82 -3.54
C PHE A 111 -6.27 -14.61 -4.04
N ILE A 112 -6.04 -13.57 -4.85
CA ILE A 112 -4.72 -13.24 -5.40
C ILE A 112 -4.31 -11.83 -4.96
N PHE A 113 -3.09 -11.69 -4.46
CA PHE A 113 -2.51 -10.43 -4.04
C PHE A 113 -1.21 -10.12 -4.79
N ALA A 114 -1.08 -8.89 -5.29
CA ALA A 114 0.16 -8.34 -5.85
C ALA A 114 0.30 -6.87 -5.43
N GLY A 115 1.52 -6.36 -5.28
CA GLY A 115 1.72 -5.02 -4.77
C GLY A 115 3.01 -4.34 -5.23
N PRO A 116 4.03 -4.25 -4.36
CA PRO A 116 5.17 -3.35 -4.54
C PRO A 116 6.09 -3.82 -5.67
N GLY A 117 6.80 -2.87 -6.28
CA GLY A 117 7.81 -3.10 -7.31
C GLY A 117 7.67 -2.16 -8.49
N SER A 118 7.90 -2.68 -9.71
CA SER A 118 7.83 -1.91 -10.96
C SER A 118 6.66 -2.37 -11.85
N SER A 119 5.86 -1.41 -12.33
CA SER A 119 4.74 -1.65 -13.24
C SER A 119 5.22 -2.17 -14.59
N THR A 120 6.20 -1.53 -15.20
CA THR A 120 6.78 -1.91 -16.50
C THR A 120 7.53 -3.23 -16.45
N TYR A 121 8.24 -3.51 -15.35
CA TYR A 121 8.86 -4.82 -15.14
C TYR A 121 7.78 -5.91 -15.11
N ALA A 122 6.74 -5.72 -14.30
CA ALA A 122 5.64 -6.67 -14.18
C ALA A 122 4.94 -6.89 -15.53
N LEU A 123 4.68 -5.84 -16.31
CA LEU A 123 4.15 -5.95 -17.67
C LEU A 123 5.02 -6.84 -18.55
N GLY A 124 6.35 -6.66 -18.51
CA GLY A 124 7.30 -7.45 -19.28
C GLY A 124 7.33 -8.93 -18.88
N GLN A 125 6.98 -9.27 -17.63
CA GLN A 125 6.95 -10.66 -17.16
C GLN A 125 5.57 -11.31 -17.32
N TRP A 126 4.49 -10.54 -17.23
CA TRP A 126 3.13 -11.07 -17.30
C TRP A 126 2.59 -11.14 -18.72
N ARG A 127 2.89 -10.17 -19.58
CA ARG A 127 2.32 -10.13 -20.93
C ARG A 127 2.70 -11.37 -21.73
N GLY A 128 1.69 -12.09 -22.22
CA GLY A 128 1.87 -13.30 -23.01
C GLY A 128 2.45 -14.49 -22.23
N SER A 129 2.42 -14.44 -20.89
CA SER A 129 2.93 -15.53 -20.05
C SER A 129 1.79 -16.45 -19.58
N PRO A 130 2.08 -17.76 -19.39
CA PRO A 130 1.07 -18.70 -18.91
C PRO A 130 0.59 -18.39 -17.48
N LEU A 131 1.39 -17.66 -16.69
CA LEU A 131 0.96 -17.19 -15.38
C LEU A 131 -0.15 -16.15 -15.51
N TRP A 132 0.02 -15.18 -16.40
CA TRP A 132 -0.98 -14.14 -16.60
C TRP A 132 -2.29 -14.71 -17.15
N ASP A 133 -2.20 -15.63 -18.10
CA ASP A 133 -3.39 -16.34 -18.61
C ASP A 133 -4.13 -17.03 -17.46
N ALA A 134 -3.41 -17.71 -16.56
CA ALA A 134 -4.00 -18.35 -15.39
C ALA A 134 -4.62 -17.35 -14.39
N ILE A 135 -4.02 -16.16 -14.23
CA ILE A 135 -4.56 -15.08 -13.38
C ILE A 135 -5.88 -14.58 -13.97
N VAL A 136 -5.93 -14.31 -15.29
CA VAL A 136 -7.15 -13.86 -15.98
C VAL A 136 -8.24 -14.93 -15.90
N ASP A 137 -7.92 -16.20 -16.17
CA ASP A 137 -8.87 -17.31 -16.06
C ASP A 137 -9.43 -17.44 -14.64
N ALA A 138 -8.56 -17.37 -13.63
CA ALA A 138 -8.97 -17.41 -12.23
C ALA A 138 -9.92 -16.25 -11.89
N PHE A 139 -9.59 -15.03 -12.32
CA PHE A 139 -10.45 -13.86 -12.14
C PHE A 139 -11.83 -14.09 -12.73
N LEU A 140 -11.91 -14.49 -14.00
CA LEU A 140 -13.15 -14.72 -14.73
C LEU A 140 -13.99 -15.88 -14.15
N ALA A 141 -13.34 -16.80 -13.44
CA ALA A 141 -13.98 -17.90 -12.70
C ALA A 141 -14.42 -17.53 -11.27
N GLY A 142 -14.13 -16.32 -10.79
CA GLY A 142 -14.63 -15.80 -9.51
C GLY A 142 -13.56 -15.54 -8.45
N THR A 143 -12.28 -15.79 -8.74
CA THR A 143 -11.18 -15.51 -7.81
C THR A 143 -11.08 -14.01 -7.55
N HIS A 144 -11.11 -13.64 -6.28
CA HIS A 144 -10.98 -12.24 -5.86
C HIS A 144 -9.52 -11.79 -5.96
N MET A 145 -9.31 -10.51 -6.21
CA MET A 145 -7.99 -9.93 -6.42
C MET A 145 -7.81 -8.67 -5.61
N LEU A 146 -6.60 -8.47 -5.07
CA LEU A 146 -6.15 -7.22 -4.48
C LEU A 146 -4.82 -6.83 -5.12
N PHE A 147 -4.79 -5.72 -5.84
CA PHE A 147 -3.60 -5.23 -6.55
C PHE A 147 -3.26 -3.83 -6.05
N ALA A 148 -2.08 -3.67 -5.47
CA ALA A 148 -1.63 -2.42 -4.88
C ALA A 148 -0.53 -1.75 -5.70
N SER A 149 -0.39 -0.42 -5.58
CA SER A 149 0.80 0.31 -6.05
C SER A 149 1.12 -0.05 -7.52
N ALA A 150 2.37 -0.42 -7.81
CA ALA A 150 2.83 -0.83 -9.14
C ALA A 150 1.98 -1.91 -9.82
N ALA A 151 1.49 -2.90 -9.08
CA ALA A 151 0.62 -3.95 -9.63
C ALA A 151 -0.70 -3.36 -10.17
N SER A 152 -1.30 -2.40 -9.45
CA SER A 152 -2.58 -1.79 -9.84
C SER A 152 -2.50 -1.06 -11.18
N ILE A 153 -1.36 -0.42 -11.46
CA ILE A 153 -1.08 0.30 -12.71
C ILE A 153 -1.18 -0.64 -13.92
N THR A 154 -0.72 -1.88 -13.77
CA THR A 154 -0.69 -2.86 -14.88
C THR A 154 -2.07 -3.24 -15.39
N LEU A 155 -3.12 -3.09 -14.57
CA LEU A 155 -4.47 -3.59 -14.88
C LEU A 155 -5.28 -2.66 -15.79
N GLY A 156 -4.83 -1.41 -15.95
CA GLY A 156 -5.43 -0.43 -16.84
C GLY A 156 -5.28 -0.77 -18.32
N ARG A 157 -5.97 -0.02 -19.17
CA ARG A 157 -5.73 -0.04 -20.63
C ARG A 157 -4.36 0.53 -20.95
N TYR A 158 -3.95 1.54 -20.16
CA TYR A 158 -2.66 2.20 -20.20
C TYR A 158 -2.01 2.13 -18.82
N ALA A 159 -0.69 1.94 -18.80
CA ALA A 159 0.10 1.75 -17.60
C ALA A 159 1.23 2.80 -17.53
N LEU A 160 1.40 3.39 -16.36
CA LEU A 160 2.39 4.44 -16.08
C LEU A 160 3.80 3.84 -15.86
N PRO A 161 4.81 4.21 -16.66
CA PRO A 161 6.22 3.85 -16.49
C PRO A 161 6.91 4.65 -15.38
N VAL A 162 6.62 4.30 -14.11
CA VAL A 162 7.01 5.12 -12.97
C VAL A 162 8.52 5.29 -12.86
N TYR A 163 9.31 4.21 -12.86
CA TYR A 163 10.76 4.31 -12.67
C TYR A 163 11.48 4.90 -13.87
N GLU A 164 11.00 4.61 -15.07
CA GLU A 164 11.56 5.16 -16.30
C GLU A 164 11.43 6.68 -16.31
N ILE A 165 10.26 7.21 -15.95
CA ILE A 165 10.02 8.65 -15.94
C ILE A 165 10.64 9.32 -14.70
N PHE A 166 10.33 8.80 -13.51
CA PHE A 166 10.72 9.44 -12.23
C PHE A 166 12.21 9.24 -11.89
N LYS A 167 12.75 8.03 -12.07
CA LYS A 167 14.12 7.69 -11.65
C LYS A 167 15.14 7.80 -12.78
N ALA A 168 14.81 7.31 -13.98
CA ALA A 168 15.72 7.33 -15.12
C ALA A 168 15.62 8.61 -15.96
N GLY A 169 14.56 9.41 -15.78
CA GLY A 169 14.39 10.70 -16.44
C GLY A 169 13.93 10.62 -17.90
N ALA A 170 13.25 9.54 -18.29
CA ALA A 170 12.61 9.45 -19.60
C ALA A 170 11.48 10.50 -19.76
N ASP A 171 11.24 10.93 -21.00
CA ASP A 171 10.08 11.78 -21.30
C ASP A 171 8.77 11.07 -20.93
N PRO A 172 7.71 11.80 -20.52
CA PRO A 172 6.46 11.16 -20.13
C PRO A 172 5.79 10.39 -21.28
N TYR A 173 5.39 9.14 -21.01
CA TYR A 173 4.65 8.30 -21.95
C TYR A 173 3.76 7.28 -21.20
N TRP A 174 2.83 6.66 -21.90
CA TRP A 174 2.04 5.54 -21.40
C TRP A 174 2.44 4.26 -22.12
N ALA A 175 2.71 3.20 -21.35
CA ALA A 175 2.81 1.85 -21.90
C ALA A 175 1.41 1.26 -22.10
N ASP A 176 1.27 0.28 -22.98
CA ASP A 176 0.08 -0.58 -22.99
C ASP A 176 -0.02 -1.31 -21.65
N GLY A 177 -1.20 -1.34 -21.05
CA GLY A 177 -1.48 -2.15 -19.87
C GLY A 177 -1.89 -3.58 -20.23
N LEU A 178 -2.34 -4.34 -19.23
CA LEU A 178 -2.89 -5.70 -19.40
C LEU A 178 -4.41 -5.68 -19.61
N ASP A 179 -5.04 -4.52 -19.43
CA ASP A 179 -6.45 -4.26 -19.75
C ASP A 179 -7.43 -5.24 -19.08
N LEU A 180 -7.13 -5.65 -17.83
CA LEU A 180 -8.03 -6.46 -17.03
C LEU A 180 -9.29 -5.66 -16.65
N LEU A 181 -9.14 -4.37 -16.37
CA LEU A 181 -10.26 -3.45 -16.13
C LEU A 181 -11.18 -3.35 -17.37
N GLY A 182 -10.62 -3.44 -18.57
CA GLY A 182 -11.36 -3.49 -19.84
C GLY A 182 -12.27 -4.71 -19.96
N ARG A 183 -11.92 -5.84 -19.33
CA ARG A 183 -12.80 -7.02 -19.24
C ARG A 183 -14.08 -6.72 -18.45
N MET A 184 -14.05 -5.75 -17.54
CA MET A 184 -15.24 -5.29 -16.81
C MET A 184 -15.96 -4.13 -17.53
N GLY A 185 -15.55 -3.81 -18.77
CA GLY A 185 -16.06 -2.70 -19.57
C GLY A 185 -15.39 -1.36 -19.29
N LEU A 186 -14.40 -1.28 -18.40
CA LEU A 186 -13.80 -0.02 -17.96
C LEU A 186 -12.50 0.30 -18.72
N LYS A 187 -12.44 1.44 -19.40
CA LYS A 187 -11.23 1.92 -20.09
C LYS A 187 -10.46 2.92 -19.22
N LEU A 188 -9.63 2.41 -18.31
CA LEU A 188 -8.97 3.21 -17.27
C LEU A 188 -7.44 3.27 -17.43
N ALA A 189 -6.85 4.39 -17.03
CA ALA A 189 -5.45 4.51 -16.61
C ALA A 189 -5.42 4.71 -15.10
N VAL A 190 -4.75 3.81 -14.36
CA VAL A 190 -4.71 3.85 -12.89
C VAL A 190 -3.46 4.57 -12.40
N VAL A 191 -3.64 5.53 -11.49
CA VAL A 191 -2.57 6.33 -10.88
C VAL A 191 -2.67 6.18 -9.36
N PRO A 192 -1.98 5.19 -8.77
CA PRO A 192 -1.86 5.06 -7.32
C PRO A 192 -0.94 6.17 -6.75
N HIS A 193 -0.80 6.26 -5.43
CA HIS A 193 0.02 7.31 -4.79
C HIS A 193 -0.38 8.70 -5.29
N TYR A 194 -1.68 8.93 -5.47
CA TYR A 194 -2.19 10.10 -6.18
C TYR A 194 -1.93 11.40 -5.42
N ASP A 195 -2.07 11.35 -4.09
CA ASP A 195 -1.82 12.44 -3.15
C ASP A 195 -0.44 12.34 -2.47
N ASP A 196 0.48 11.54 -3.01
CA ASP A 196 1.82 11.37 -2.43
C ASP A 196 2.52 12.72 -2.28
N ASN A 197 3.17 12.88 -1.14
CA ASN A 197 3.86 14.11 -0.75
C ASN A 197 5.18 13.80 -0.04
N SER A 198 5.72 12.61 -0.25
CA SER A 198 7.03 12.18 0.24
C SER A 198 8.15 13.15 -0.16
N GLY A 199 7.97 13.93 -1.23
CA GLY A 199 8.91 15.00 -1.62
C GLY A 199 8.89 16.23 -0.71
N GLY A 200 7.94 16.34 0.22
CA GLY A 200 7.82 17.45 1.17
C GLY A 200 7.84 18.80 0.47
N THR A 201 8.66 19.72 0.96
CA THR A 201 8.88 21.03 0.31
C THR A 201 9.97 20.99 -0.77
N HIS A 202 10.62 19.85 -1.00
CA HIS A 202 11.76 19.73 -1.90
C HIS A 202 11.35 19.45 -3.35
N TYR A 203 10.29 18.69 -3.57
CA TYR A 203 9.72 18.46 -4.91
C TYR A 203 8.28 17.94 -4.85
N ASP A 204 7.54 18.14 -5.93
CA ASP A 204 6.17 17.62 -6.08
C ASP A 204 6.18 16.12 -6.44
N SER A 205 5.79 15.28 -5.50
CA SER A 205 5.70 13.83 -5.68
C SER A 205 4.28 13.33 -5.94
N ARG A 206 3.30 14.23 -6.09
CA ARG A 206 1.90 13.87 -6.38
C ARG A 206 1.80 13.09 -7.68
N PHE A 207 0.67 12.41 -7.85
CA PHE A 207 0.31 11.69 -9.06
C PHE A 207 1.30 10.58 -9.40
N CYS A 208 1.65 9.76 -8.41
CA CYS A 208 2.62 8.66 -8.55
C CYS A 208 4.04 9.13 -8.90
N TYR A 209 4.57 10.10 -8.15
CA TYR A 209 5.91 10.68 -8.32
C TYR A 209 6.12 11.47 -9.62
N MET A 210 5.04 11.81 -10.33
CA MET A 210 5.14 12.56 -11.57
C MET A 210 5.21 14.06 -11.33
N GLY A 211 4.55 14.55 -10.28
CA GLY A 211 4.30 15.97 -10.05
C GLY A 211 3.38 16.58 -11.12
N ALA A 212 2.80 17.75 -10.84
CA ALA A 212 1.80 18.39 -11.70
C ALA A 212 2.27 18.55 -13.16
N ALA A 213 3.50 19.06 -13.35
CA ALA A 213 4.02 19.36 -14.68
C ALA A 213 4.10 18.13 -15.60
N ARG A 214 4.65 17.00 -15.12
CA ARG A 214 4.70 15.76 -15.94
C ARG A 214 3.33 15.11 -16.03
N TYR A 215 2.52 15.21 -14.98
CA TYR A 215 1.18 14.63 -14.96
C TYR A 215 0.24 15.28 -15.99
N GLU A 216 0.30 16.59 -16.20
CA GLU A 216 -0.45 17.27 -17.28
C GLU A 216 -0.05 16.80 -18.68
N LEU A 217 1.25 16.59 -18.92
CA LEU A 217 1.73 16.00 -20.17
C LEU A 217 1.16 14.59 -20.34
N LEU A 218 1.18 13.77 -19.28
CA LEU A 218 0.59 12.43 -19.30
C LEU A 218 -0.91 12.44 -19.57
N GLN A 219 -1.66 13.41 -19.02
CA GLN A 219 -3.08 13.57 -19.31
C GLN A 219 -3.32 13.83 -20.81
N ALA A 220 -2.48 14.65 -21.44
CA ALA A 220 -2.61 15.00 -22.86
C ALA A 220 -2.33 13.83 -23.81
N LEU A 221 -1.50 12.88 -23.39
CA LEU A 221 -1.07 11.73 -24.21
C LEU A 221 -2.09 10.59 -24.27
N LEU A 222 -3.07 10.55 -23.37
CA LEU A 222 -4.10 9.51 -23.39
C LEU A 222 -5.22 9.87 -24.39
N PRO A 223 -5.84 8.88 -25.06
CA PRO A 223 -7.07 9.12 -25.82
C PRO A 223 -8.20 9.71 -24.97
N ALA A 224 -9.07 10.53 -25.57
CA ALA A 224 -10.14 11.23 -24.86
C ALA A 224 -11.21 10.31 -24.24
N ASP A 225 -11.32 9.08 -24.70
CA ASP A 225 -12.27 8.08 -24.17
C ASP A 225 -11.68 7.25 -23.00
N VAL A 226 -10.49 7.60 -22.51
CA VAL A 226 -9.85 6.94 -21.35
C VAL A 226 -10.08 7.78 -20.10
N THR A 227 -10.55 7.16 -19.03
CA THR A 227 -10.65 7.81 -17.71
C THR A 227 -9.35 7.62 -16.95
N ILE A 228 -8.86 8.65 -16.26
CA ILE A 228 -7.79 8.50 -15.27
C ILE A 228 -8.42 8.28 -13.89
N LEU A 229 -8.00 7.21 -13.22
CA LEU A 229 -8.39 6.88 -11.86
C LEU A 229 -7.20 7.08 -10.93
N GLY A 230 -7.21 8.21 -10.22
CA GLY A 230 -6.33 8.47 -9.09
C GLY A 230 -6.77 7.71 -7.84
N ILE A 231 -5.83 7.11 -7.13
CA ILE A 231 -6.08 6.46 -5.84
C ILE A 231 -5.08 7.00 -4.83
N ASP A 232 -5.59 7.67 -3.81
CA ASP A 232 -4.78 8.24 -2.73
C ASP A 232 -4.07 7.14 -1.93
N ALA A 233 -3.03 7.53 -1.20
CA ALA A 233 -2.41 6.68 -0.20
C ALA A 233 -3.46 6.22 0.84
N TYR A 234 -3.26 5.02 1.42
CA TYR A 234 -4.18 4.45 2.42
C TYR A 234 -5.63 4.33 1.95
N THR A 235 -5.85 4.27 0.65
CA THR A 235 -7.17 4.19 0.03
C THR A 235 -7.25 2.97 -0.86
N ALA A 236 -8.42 2.32 -0.82
CA ALA A 236 -8.75 1.20 -1.66
C ALA A 236 -10.06 1.46 -2.42
N VAL A 237 -10.14 0.92 -3.63
CA VAL A 237 -11.37 0.89 -4.43
C VAL A 237 -11.64 -0.53 -4.87
N ARG A 238 -12.81 -1.07 -4.49
CA ARG A 238 -13.25 -2.41 -4.87
C ARG A 238 -14.29 -2.33 -5.97
N PHE A 239 -14.00 -2.95 -7.10
CA PHE A 239 -14.90 -3.13 -8.22
C PHE A 239 -15.72 -4.41 -8.03
N ASP A 240 -17.04 -4.26 -8.05
CA ASP A 240 -18.00 -5.36 -8.14
C ASP A 240 -18.55 -5.44 -9.58
N PRO A 241 -18.12 -6.42 -10.39
CA PRO A 241 -18.54 -6.54 -11.79
C PRO A 241 -20.00 -6.94 -11.94
N GLN A 242 -20.58 -7.62 -10.93
CA GLN A 242 -21.98 -8.04 -10.96
C GLN A 242 -22.91 -6.86 -10.68
N GLN A 243 -22.56 -6.03 -9.69
CA GLN A 243 -23.35 -4.86 -9.31
C GLN A 243 -23.02 -3.62 -10.16
N ARG A 244 -21.89 -3.64 -10.89
CA ARG A 244 -21.35 -2.49 -11.64
C ARG A 244 -21.12 -1.27 -10.75
N ILE A 245 -20.61 -1.52 -9.54
CA ILE A 245 -20.32 -0.48 -8.53
C ILE A 245 -18.86 -0.63 -8.08
N ALA A 246 -18.19 0.50 -7.94
CA ALA A 246 -16.90 0.64 -7.28
C ALA A 246 -17.10 1.25 -5.89
N THR A 247 -16.69 0.56 -4.82
CA THR A 247 -16.79 1.05 -3.44
C THR A 247 -15.44 1.53 -2.94
N VAL A 248 -15.40 2.74 -2.39
CA VAL A 248 -14.18 3.36 -1.85
C VAL A 248 -14.08 3.08 -0.36
N SER A 249 -12.89 2.74 0.12
CA SER A 249 -12.59 2.54 1.55
C SER A 249 -11.18 3.01 1.88
N GLY A 250 -10.87 3.16 3.17
CA GLY A 250 -9.58 3.67 3.63
C GLY A 250 -9.67 5.09 4.19
N GLN A 251 -8.58 5.84 4.13
CA GLN A 251 -8.44 7.15 4.77
C GLN A 251 -8.56 8.34 3.81
N GLY A 252 -8.29 8.13 2.52
CA GLY A 252 -8.36 9.17 1.50
C GLY A 252 -9.55 8.97 0.55
N ALA A 253 -9.34 9.33 -0.71
CA ALA A 253 -10.32 9.28 -1.76
C ALA A 253 -9.79 8.61 -3.04
N ILE A 254 -10.70 8.33 -3.96
CA ILE A 254 -10.33 8.19 -5.37
C ILE A 254 -10.67 9.48 -6.11
N THR A 255 -9.87 9.79 -7.12
CA THR A 255 -10.11 10.90 -8.04
C THR A 255 -10.37 10.36 -9.43
N VAL A 256 -11.48 10.77 -10.04
CA VAL A 256 -11.88 10.38 -11.39
C VAL A 256 -11.73 11.59 -12.30
N LEU A 257 -10.81 11.49 -13.26
CA LEU A 257 -10.62 12.46 -14.34
C LEU A 257 -11.28 11.94 -15.62
N ALA A 258 -12.44 12.48 -15.94
CA ALA A 258 -13.25 12.12 -17.09
C ALA A 258 -14.02 13.35 -17.61
N ASP A 259 -14.17 13.46 -18.93
CA ASP A 259 -14.98 14.49 -19.59
C ASP A 259 -14.64 15.93 -19.18
N GLY A 260 -13.34 16.19 -18.95
CA GLY A 260 -12.84 17.51 -18.53
C GLY A 260 -13.16 17.89 -17.07
N ALA A 261 -13.68 16.95 -16.27
CA ALA A 261 -14.00 17.16 -14.87
C ALA A 261 -13.14 16.29 -13.95
N VAL A 262 -12.84 16.85 -12.78
CA VAL A 262 -12.23 16.14 -11.64
C VAL A 262 -13.33 15.84 -10.64
N ARG A 263 -13.57 14.56 -10.35
CA ARG A 263 -14.56 14.12 -9.38
C ARG A 263 -13.87 13.32 -8.29
N MET A 264 -13.95 13.82 -7.06
CA MET A 264 -13.37 13.15 -5.89
C MET A 264 -14.45 12.36 -5.17
N HIS A 265 -14.15 11.10 -4.82
CA HIS A 265 -15.05 10.21 -4.10
C HIS A 265 -14.33 9.70 -2.84
N ALA A 266 -14.75 10.21 -1.68
CA ALA A 266 -14.17 9.82 -0.39
C ALA A 266 -14.52 8.39 0.01
N ALA A 267 -13.77 7.82 0.96
CA ALA A 267 -14.11 6.55 1.60
C ALA A 267 -15.59 6.49 2.03
N GLY A 268 -16.23 5.33 1.80
CA GLY A 268 -17.66 5.11 1.97
C GLY A 268 -18.51 5.37 0.71
N SER A 269 -17.94 6.01 -0.31
CA SER A 269 -18.65 6.24 -1.59
C SER A 269 -18.88 4.95 -2.36
N ALA A 270 -20.07 4.85 -2.98
CA ALA A 270 -20.38 3.86 -3.99
C ALA A 270 -20.51 4.57 -5.36
N VAL A 271 -19.59 4.25 -6.28
CA VAL A 271 -19.46 4.89 -7.58
C VAL A 271 -19.91 3.92 -8.67
N PRO A 272 -21.00 4.19 -9.40
CA PRO A 272 -21.41 3.36 -10.53
C PRO A 272 -20.32 3.33 -11.61
N PHE A 273 -20.16 2.20 -12.30
CA PHE A 273 -19.18 2.07 -13.38
C PHE A 273 -19.38 3.10 -14.50
N ASP A 274 -20.63 3.50 -14.75
CA ASP A 274 -20.95 4.53 -15.74
C ASP A 274 -20.30 5.88 -15.42
N ALA A 275 -20.10 6.20 -14.14
CA ALA A 275 -19.40 7.40 -13.70
C ALA A 275 -17.88 7.33 -13.90
N LEU A 276 -17.34 6.14 -14.23
CA LEU A 276 -15.94 5.90 -14.53
C LEU A 276 -15.67 5.84 -16.05
N HIS A 277 -16.69 6.05 -16.88
CA HIS A 277 -16.52 6.20 -18.33
C HIS A 277 -16.21 7.66 -18.69
N SER A 278 -15.48 7.82 -19.79
CA SER A 278 -15.28 9.11 -20.44
C SER A 278 -15.52 8.96 -21.93
N ALA A 279 -16.09 9.99 -22.53
CA ALA A 279 -16.20 10.14 -23.99
C ALA A 279 -15.31 11.27 -24.50
N GLN A 280 -15.07 12.30 -23.69
CA GLN A 280 -14.39 13.53 -24.09
C GLN A 280 -13.47 14.07 -22.98
N ARG A 281 -12.57 13.25 -22.44
CA ARG A 281 -11.56 13.71 -21.47
C ARG A 281 -10.74 14.85 -22.06
N ALA A 282 -10.67 15.94 -21.33
CA ALA A 282 -9.74 17.04 -21.56
C ALA A 282 -8.67 17.05 -20.46
N VAL A 283 -7.54 17.70 -20.74
CA VAL A 283 -6.51 17.97 -19.73
C VAL A 283 -7.08 18.92 -18.68
N VAL A 284 -6.86 18.59 -17.41
CA VAL A 284 -7.15 19.48 -16.29
C VAL A 284 -5.83 19.99 -15.73
N HIS A 285 -5.73 21.32 -15.59
CA HIS A 285 -4.61 21.96 -14.93
C HIS A 285 -4.61 21.61 -13.44
N MET A 286 -3.50 21.06 -12.95
CA MET A 286 -3.33 20.70 -11.55
C MET A 286 -2.67 21.85 -10.83
N ALA A 287 -3.42 22.50 -9.95
CA ALA A 287 -2.91 23.64 -9.18
C ALA A 287 -1.64 23.25 -8.41
N ASP A 288 -0.73 24.23 -8.31
CA ASP A 288 0.37 24.23 -7.34
C ASP A 288 -0.23 24.34 -5.93
N GLU A 289 -0.68 23.21 -5.40
CA GLU A 289 -1.05 23.15 -3.99
C GLU A 289 0.22 23.12 -3.15
N ALA A 290 0.21 23.85 -2.03
CA ALA A 290 1.28 23.73 -1.04
C ALA A 290 1.37 22.25 -0.61
N PRO A 291 2.58 21.66 -0.59
CA PRO A 291 2.75 20.25 -0.23
C PRO A 291 2.14 20.00 1.15
N ARG A 292 1.11 19.15 1.20
CA ARG A 292 0.58 18.62 2.45
C ARG A 292 1.57 17.55 2.90
N THR A 293 2.20 17.66 4.06
CA THR A 293 3.12 16.61 4.52
C THR A 293 2.33 15.50 5.21
N TYR A 294 2.18 14.34 4.56
CA TYR A 294 1.79 13.08 5.21
C TYR A 294 3.04 12.20 5.23
N GLY A 295 3.68 12.05 6.39
CA GLY A 295 4.97 11.37 6.53
C GLY A 295 5.00 9.97 5.92
N TYR A 296 5.52 9.87 4.69
CA TYR A 296 5.86 8.64 3.99
C TYR A 296 7.20 8.83 3.30
N GLU A 297 8.30 8.53 3.99
CA GLU A 297 9.65 8.57 3.41
C GLU A 297 10.19 7.17 3.17
N TYR A 298 10.35 6.81 1.90
CA TYR A 298 11.39 5.87 1.47
C TYR A 298 12.69 6.68 1.29
N GLY A 299 13.41 6.94 2.39
CA GLY A 299 14.75 7.54 2.36
C GLY A 299 15.00 8.52 3.50
N GLU A 300 15.94 8.14 4.39
CA GLU A 300 16.53 8.88 5.52
C GLU A 300 15.53 9.38 6.60
N PRO A 301 15.55 8.83 7.84
CA PRO A 301 14.55 9.17 8.85
C PRO A 301 14.64 10.64 9.30
N ALA A 302 13.52 11.34 9.23
CA ALA A 302 13.33 12.64 9.84
C ALA A 302 13.67 12.62 11.34
N GLY A 303 14.19 13.74 11.85
CA GLY A 303 14.76 13.89 13.20
C GLY A 303 13.86 13.51 14.40
N GLY A 304 12.55 13.34 14.20
CA GLY A 304 11.62 12.83 15.22
C GLY A 304 11.59 11.30 15.33
N GLU A 305 11.91 10.57 14.26
CA GLU A 305 12.13 9.11 14.30
C GLU A 305 13.49 8.73 14.87
N ILE A 306 14.44 9.67 15.01
CA ILE A 306 15.70 9.45 15.72
C ILE A 306 15.43 9.11 17.20
N ALA A 307 14.39 9.69 17.82
CA ALA A 307 14.01 9.35 19.18
C ALA A 307 13.44 7.92 19.31
N LEU A 308 12.73 7.44 18.28
CA LEU A 308 12.08 6.12 18.28
C LEU A 308 13.00 4.99 17.80
N ASN A 309 13.79 5.22 16.76
CA ASN A 309 14.82 4.28 16.30
C ASN A 309 16.01 4.24 17.27
N GLY A 310 16.32 5.34 17.95
CA GLY A 310 17.26 5.37 19.06
C GLY A 310 16.81 4.47 20.21
N VAL A 311 15.54 4.55 20.62
CA VAL A 311 14.97 3.69 21.66
C VAL A 311 14.86 2.22 21.20
N HIS A 312 14.45 1.95 19.96
CA HIS A 312 14.36 0.60 19.41
C HIS A 312 15.73 -0.08 19.27
N GLY A 313 16.71 0.64 18.70
CA GLY A 313 18.10 0.16 18.57
C GLY A 313 18.80 0.00 19.92
N TYR A 314 18.48 0.85 20.89
CA TYR A 314 18.99 0.72 22.26
C TYR A 314 18.37 -0.47 23.01
N ILE A 315 17.07 -0.73 22.83
CA ILE A 315 16.35 -1.88 23.42
C ILE A 315 16.82 -3.21 22.83
N GLU A 316 17.14 -3.25 21.53
CA GLU A 316 17.76 -4.41 20.89
C GLU A 316 19.18 -4.69 21.44
N GLN A 317 19.93 -3.65 21.80
CA GLN A 317 21.27 -3.74 22.39
C GLN A 317 21.27 -4.03 23.91
N LEU A 318 20.11 -4.17 24.56
CA LEU A 318 19.99 -4.62 25.94
C LEU A 318 20.23 -6.14 26.02
N SER A 319 21.50 -6.53 26.06
CA SER A 319 21.92 -7.91 26.36
C SER A 319 21.53 -8.27 27.79
N GLY A 320 20.62 -9.24 27.94
CA GLY A 320 20.15 -9.75 29.25
C GLY A 320 18.63 -9.96 29.38
N LEU A 321 17.84 -9.49 28.40
CA LEU A 321 16.38 -9.66 28.38
C LEU A 321 15.96 -10.85 27.51
N ASP A 322 14.95 -11.60 27.94
CA ASP A 322 14.28 -12.59 27.08
C ASP A 322 13.36 -11.92 26.06
N ALA A 323 13.00 -12.67 25.03
CA ALA A 323 12.23 -12.15 23.90
C ALA A 323 10.82 -11.67 24.30
N ALA A 324 10.20 -12.28 25.32
CA ALA A 324 8.87 -11.91 25.78
C ALA A 324 8.89 -10.56 26.52
N THR A 325 9.88 -10.35 27.38
CA THR A 325 10.07 -9.11 28.12
C THR A 325 10.40 -7.94 27.19
N ARG A 326 11.17 -8.21 26.12
CA ARG A 326 11.48 -7.21 25.09
C ARG A 326 10.23 -6.77 24.32
N VAL A 327 9.36 -7.71 23.95
CA VAL A 327 8.10 -7.42 23.25
C VAL A 327 7.14 -6.63 24.13
N GLU A 328 7.04 -6.95 25.42
CA GLU A 328 6.18 -6.22 26.36
C GLU A 328 6.64 -4.76 26.57
N LEU A 329 7.95 -4.56 26.72
CA LEU A 329 8.55 -3.22 26.82
C LEU A 329 8.28 -2.39 25.56
N LEU A 330 8.46 -2.98 24.38
CA LEU A 330 8.18 -2.33 23.10
C LEU A 330 6.69 -2.02 22.94
N ALA A 331 5.80 -2.91 23.36
CA ALA A 331 4.36 -2.69 23.31
C ALA A 331 3.91 -1.53 24.22
N ARG A 332 4.47 -1.41 25.44
CA ARG A 332 4.16 -0.31 26.38
C ARG A 332 4.68 1.04 25.86
N VAL A 333 5.89 1.10 25.31
CA VAL A 333 6.46 2.33 24.72
C VAL A 333 5.64 2.79 23.49
N VAL A 334 5.32 1.86 22.59
CA VAL A 334 4.50 2.16 21.40
C VAL A 334 3.07 2.56 21.79
N GLY A 335 2.50 1.94 22.82
CA GLY A 335 1.18 2.29 23.35
C GLY A 335 1.12 3.72 23.87
N ALA A 336 2.11 4.12 24.68
CA ALA A 336 2.16 5.44 25.28
C ALA A 336 2.40 6.57 24.27
N LEU A 337 3.24 6.33 23.26
CA LEU A 337 3.48 7.28 22.17
C LEU A 337 2.23 7.52 21.29
N ARG A 338 1.36 6.51 21.15
CA ARG A 338 0.09 6.65 20.42
C ARG A 338 -0.95 7.45 21.18
N SER A 339 -0.90 7.44 22.51
CA SER A 339 -1.77 8.27 23.37
C SER A 339 -1.36 9.75 23.40
N ALA A 340 -0.16 10.09 22.91
CA ALA A 340 0.31 11.47 22.77
C ALA A 340 0.14 11.96 21.31
N ALA A 341 -1.05 12.46 20.96
CA ALA A 341 -1.29 13.17 19.69
C ALA A 341 -1.08 14.70 19.84
N PRO A 342 -0.88 15.47 18.75
CA PRO A 342 0.17 16.47 18.69
C PRO A 342 -0.26 17.85 19.19
N ALA A 343 0.52 18.41 20.11
CA ALA A 343 0.65 19.85 20.26
C ALA A 343 2.14 20.16 20.21
N ALA A 344 2.56 20.85 19.15
CA ALA A 344 3.91 21.37 18.99
C ALA A 344 4.32 22.10 20.28
N GLY A 345 5.38 21.59 20.93
CA GLY A 345 5.96 22.14 22.15
C GLY A 345 5.59 21.44 23.47
N ALA A 346 4.48 20.68 23.53
CA ALA A 346 4.01 20.03 24.78
C ALA A 346 4.04 18.48 24.75
N ALA A 347 4.37 17.88 23.61
CA ALA A 347 4.38 16.42 23.43
C ALA A 347 5.55 15.69 24.14
N ALA A 348 6.52 16.41 24.71
CA ALA A 348 7.68 15.82 25.39
C ALA A 348 7.37 15.37 26.83
N GLU A 349 6.49 16.08 27.54
CA GLU A 349 6.25 15.84 28.97
C GLU A 349 5.63 14.45 29.26
N PRO A 350 4.59 13.99 28.54
CA PRO A 350 3.99 12.67 28.80
C PRO A 350 4.93 11.51 28.46
N LEU A 351 5.84 11.71 27.50
CA LEU A 351 6.86 10.73 27.15
C LEU A 351 7.94 10.63 28.22
N LEU A 352 8.37 11.78 28.76
CA LEU A 352 9.35 11.84 29.85
C LEU A 352 8.80 11.23 31.14
N ASP A 353 7.54 11.49 31.47
CA ASP A 353 6.85 10.89 32.63
C ASP A 353 6.80 9.37 32.52
N LEU A 354 6.46 8.83 31.34
CA LEU A 354 6.45 7.40 31.09
C LEU A 354 7.86 6.78 31.20
N LEU A 355 8.89 7.44 30.67
CA LEU A 355 10.27 6.96 30.76
C LEU A 355 10.75 6.92 32.22
N LEU A 356 10.30 7.85 33.07
CA LEU A 356 10.57 7.83 34.49
C LEU A 356 9.76 6.77 35.26
N GLU A 357 8.50 6.55 34.90
CA GLU A 357 7.68 5.48 35.48
C GLU A 357 8.30 4.10 35.18
N LEU A 358 8.69 3.87 33.93
CA LEU A 358 9.36 2.65 33.50
C LEU A 358 10.73 2.48 34.20
N ARG A 359 11.45 3.57 34.44
CA ARG A 359 12.68 3.55 35.24
C ARG A 359 12.41 3.15 36.69
N CYS A 360 11.32 3.64 37.31
CA CYS A 360 10.91 3.26 38.66
C CYS A 360 10.59 1.76 38.75
N ASP A 361 9.83 1.22 37.79
CA ASP A 361 9.51 -0.21 37.69
C ASP A 361 10.78 -1.07 37.59
N LEU A 362 11.73 -0.64 36.75
CA LEU A 362 13.01 -1.35 36.57
C LEU A 362 13.88 -1.31 37.84
N ARG A 363 13.89 -0.20 38.58
CA ARG A 363 14.57 -0.11 39.89
C ARG A 363 13.92 -1.02 40.93
N ALA A 364 12.58 -1.06 40.97
CA ALA A 364 11.84 -1.96 41.85
C ALA A 364 12.15 -3.44 41.53
N ALA A 365 12.29 -3.77 40.25
CA ALA A 365 12.74 -5.07 39.77
C ALA A 365 14.25 -5.33 39.92
N LYS A 366 15.00 -4.41 40.56
CA LYS A 366 16.47 -4.45 40.77
C LYS A 366 17.28 -4.51 39.48
N GLN A 367 16.72 -4.04 38.37
CA GLN A 367 17.36 -3.96 37.06
C GLN A 367 18.10 -2.61 36.90
N TRP A 368 19.10 -2.39 37.75
CA TRP A 368 19.80 -1.10 37.88
C TRP A 368 20.42 -0.60 36.58
N ALA A 369 21.10 -1.50 35.84
CA ALA A 369 21.74 -1.15 34.59
C ALA A 369 20.71 -0.65 33.54
N LEU A 370 19.51 -1.21 33.52
CA LEU A 370 18.44 -0.81 32.60
C LEU A 370 17.79 0.51 33.02
N ALA A 371 17.64 0.73 34.33
CA ALA A 371 17.14 1.98 34.87
C ALA A 371 18.10 3.16 34.61
N ASP A 372 19.41 2.95 34.70
CA ASP A 372 20.42 3.97 34.40
C ASP A 372 20.44 4.33 32.92
N LYS A 373 20.29 3.32 32.07
CA LYS A 373 20.16 3.48 30.62
C LYS A 373 18.97 4.36 30.20
N LEU A 374 17.83 4.26 30.89
CA LEU A 374 16.69 5.18 30.68
C LEU A 374 16.97 6.60 31.17
N ARG A 375 17.72 6.77 32.26
CA ARG A 375 18.15 8.09 32.75
C ARG A 375 19.01 8.80 31.71
N ASP A 376 19.97 8.10 31.12
CA ASP A 376 20.86 8.67 30.11
C ASP A 376 20.09 9.13 28.86
N ALA A 377 19.07 8.36 28.44
CA ALA A 377 18.20 8.73 27.35
C ALA A 377 17.43 10.04 27.64
N VAL A 378 16.90 10.20 28.86
CA VAL A 378 16.23 11.45 29.28
C VAL A 378 17.19 12.64 29.29
N VAL A 379 18.44 12.44 29.74
CA VAL A 379 19.49 13.47 29.72
C VAL A 379 19.87 13.90 28.30
N GLN A 380 19.95 12.95 27.36
CA GLN A 380 20.23 13.24 25.95
C GLN A 380 19.11 14.03 25.27
N LEU A 381 17.87 13.92 25.76
CA LEU A 381 16.73 14.72 25.30
C LEU A 381 16.74 16.16 25.87
N GLY A 382 17.74 16.54 26.67
CA GLY A 382 17.88 17.89 27.22
C GLY A 382 17.20 18.12 28.56
N TYR A 383 16.90 17.04 29.30
CA TYR A 383 16.22 17.10 30.60
C TYR A 383 17.08 16.49 31.70
N GLU A 384 17.09 17.09 32.88
CA GLU A 384 17.82 16.57 34.04
C GLU A 384 16.89 15.72 34.92
N VAL A 385 17.33 14.52 35.28
CA VAL A 385 16.56 13.60 36.15
C VAL A 385 17.01 13.76 37.60
N GLN A 386 16.07 14.10 38.48
CA GLN A 386 16.25 14.18 39.92
C GLN A 386 15.57 12.98 40.60
N ASP A 387 16.33 12.28 41.44
CA ASP A 387 15.79 11.19 42.24
C ASP A 387 15.35 11.72 43.61
N THR A 388 14.09 11.50 43.96
CA THR A 388 13.52 11.82 45.27
C THR A 388 13.13 10.55 46.02
N ALA A 389 12.86 10.66 47.31
CA ALA A 389 12.40 9.53 48.13
C ALA A 389 11.04 8.96 47.67
N THR A 390 10.26 9.73 46.91
CA THR A 390 8.93 9.37 46.40
C THR A 390 8.91 8.95 44.93
N GLY A 391 10.05 9.01 44.23
CA GLY A 391 10.14 8.69 42.81
C GLY A 391 11.11 9.61 42.06
N SER A 392 11.22 9.42 40.75
CA SER A 392 12.06 10.25 39.89
C SER A 392 11.24 11.36 39.25
N THR A 393 11.81 12.57 39.19
CA THR A 393 11.23 13.72 38.50
C THR A 393 12.22 14.24 37.45
N TRP A 394 11.74 14.99 36.46
CA TRP A 394 12.57 15.62 35.45
C TRP A 394 12.36 17.14 35.44
N GLN A 395 13.39 17.87 35.02
CA GLN A 395 13.30 19.30 34.72
C GLN A 395 14.04 19.62 33.42
N PRO A 396 13.59 20.60 32.61
CA PRO A 396 14.36 21.07 31.46
C PRO A 396 15.74 21.59 31.91
N ARG A 397 16.76 21.36 31.09
CA ARG A 397 18.14 21.78 31.39
C ARG A 397 18.43 23.22 30.98
#